data_AF-A0A3M5FL64-F1
#
_entry.id   AF-A0A3M5FL64-F1
#
_cell.length_a   1.000
_cell.length_b   1.000
_cell.length_c   1.000
_cell.angle_alpha   90.00
_cell.angle_beta   90.00
_cell.angle_gamma   90.00
#
_symmetry.space_group_name_H-M   'P 1'
#
loop_
_entity.id
_entity.type
_entity.pdbx_description
1 polymer ?
#
loop_
_entity_poly.entity_id
_entity_poly.type
_entity_poly.pdbx_seq_one_letter_code
_entity_poly.pdbx_strand_id
1 'polypeptide(L)'
;MLCSIILNGKHLPTKQSNVVVPWWSFTKPVLATAALTLVRDGLIQLDDQVQEGPFTLRQLLKHQAGLADYSELQEYHAAVADSQVPWPAAEMMQRLDGTRLRYAPGAAWRYSNVGYMLVAKLI
;
A
#
# COMPACT_ATOMS: atom_id res chain seq x y z
N MET A 1 1.70 -1.62 26.46
CA MET A 1 2.28 -1.71 25.10
C MET A 1 2.54 -3.17 24.78
N LEU A 2 1.94 -3.71 23.72
CA LEU A 2 2.26 -5.04 23.21
C LEU A 2 3.55 -4.91 22.39
N CYS A 3 4.60 -5.65 22.73
CA CYS A 3 5.84 -5.69 21.95
C CYS A 3 6.40 -7.11 21.95
N SER A 4 7.09 -7.46 20.87
CA SER A 4 7.82 -8.71 20.71
C SER A 4 9.18 -8.34 20.15
N ILE A 5 10.26 -8.77 20.81
CA ILE A 5 11.63 -8.41 20.44
C ILE A 5 12.40 -9.69 20.17
N ILE A 6 13.04 -9.74 19.01
CA ILE A 6 14.03 -10.77 18.67
C ILE A 6 15.39 -10.08 18.63
N LEU A 7 16.32 -10.52 19.49
CA LEU A 7 17.69 -10.03 19.53
C LEU A 7 18.63 -11.21 19.26
N ASN A 8 19.46 -11.10 18.23
CA ASN A 8 20.39 -12.16 17.81
C ASN A 8 19.71 -13.54 17.65
N GLY A 9 18.53 -13.55 17.01
CA GLY A 9 17.73 -14.75 16.79
C GLY A 9 17.03 -15.30 18.03
N LYS A 10 17.16 -14.67 19.19
CA LYS A 10 16.49 -15.07 20.43
C LYS A 10 15.31 -14.15 20.74
N HIS A 11 14.15 -14.75 20.99
CA HIS A 11 12.99 -14.03 21.49
C HIS A 11 13.21 -13.62 22.95
N LEU A 12 13.04 -12.34 23.25
CA LEU A 12 13.09 -11.85 24.62
C LEU A 12 11.75 -12.11 25.31
N PRO A 13 11.74 -12.46 26.61
CA PRO A 13 10.50 -12.71 27.35
C PRO A 13 9.54 -11.52 27.25
N THR A 14 8.37 -11.77 26.66
CA THR A 14 7.31 -10.77 26.50
C THR A 14 5.97 -11.45 26.77
N LYS A 15 4.99 -10.69 27.29
CA LYS A 15 3.66 -11.23 27.56
C LYS A 15 2.96 -11.54 26.22
N GLN A 16 2.67 -12.81 25.99
CA GLN A 16 1.91 -13.23 24.81
C GLN A 16 0.49 -12.65 24.86
N SER A 17 -0.04 -12.28 23.71
CA SER A 17 -1.37 -11.70 23.55
C SER A 17 -2.02 -12.25 22.29
N ASN A 18 -3.31 -12.57 22.38
CA ASN A 18 -4.14 -13.02 21.26
C ASN A 18 -5.09 -11.90 20.79
N VAL A 19 -4.80 -10.63 21.14
CA VAL A 19 -5.63 -9.50 20.75
C VAL A 19 -5.49 -9.27 19.24
N VAL A 20 -6.62 -9.21 18.56
CA VAL A 20 -6.69 -8.82 17.14
C VAL A 20 -6.73 -7.30 17.06
N VAL A 21 -5.83 -6.72 16.27
CA VAL A 21 -5.78 -5.28 16.01
C VAL A 21 -5.73 -5.03 14.51
N PRO A 22 -6.25 -3.89 14.01
CA PRO A 22 -5.99 -3.49 12.65
C PRO A 22 -4.47 -3.34 12.42
N TRP A 23 -3.99 -3.85 11.29
CA TRP A 23 -2.54 -3.86 10.98
C TRP A 23 -2.12 -2.74 10.02
N TRP A 24 -3.10 -2.08 9.38
CA TRP A 24 -2.92 -0.92 8.49
C TRP A 24 -1.75 -1.07 7.52
N SER A 25 -0.86 -0.08 7.43
CA SER A 25 0.22 -0.06 6.46
C SER A 25 1.29 -1.15 6.66
N PHE A 26 1.29 -1.90 7.77
CA PHE A 26 2.15 -3.08 7.89
C PHE A 26 1.68 -4.24 6.99
N THR A 27 0.49 -4.17 6.40
CA THR A 27 0.07 -5.09 5.32
C THR A 27 0.95 -4.91 4.07
N LYS A 28 1.56 -3.74 3.86
CA LYS A 28 2.33 -3.44 2.64
C LYS A 28 3.56 -4.35 2.46
N PRO A 29 4.42 -4.59 3.46
CA PRO A 29 5.46 -5.62 3.36
C PRO A 29 4.96 -7.01 2.96
N VAL A 30 3.78 -7.42 3.44
CA VAL A 30 3.18 -8.72 3.08
C VAL A 30 2.79 -8.74 1.60
N LEU A 31 2.08 -7.72 1.12
CA LEU A 31 1.73 -7.58 -0.30
C LEU A 31 2.98 -7.49 -1.20
N ALA A 32 3.99 -6.72 -0.78
CA ALA A 32 5.26 -6.63 -1.51
C ALA A 32 5.94 -7.99 -1.60
N THR A 33 5.93 -8.78 -0.52
CA THR A 33 6.52 -10.13 -0.50
C THR A 33 5.76 -11.09 -1.43
N ALA A 34 4.43 -11.01 -1.44
CA ALA A 34 3.61 -11.80 -2.35
C ALA A 34 3.89 -11.45 -3.82
N ALA A 35 3.93 -10.17 -4.17
CA ALA A 35 4.28 -9.74 -5.53
C ALA A 35 5.71 -10.14 -5.93
N LEU A 36 6.68 -10.00 -5.02
CA LEU A 36 8.07 -10.42 -5.27
C LEU A 36 8.22 -11.94 -5.39
N THR A 37 7.30 -12.72 -4.82
CA THR A 37 7.24 -14.17 -5.02
C THR A 37 6.86 -14.50 -6.46
N LEU A 38 5.88 -13.79 -7.04
CA LEU A 38 5.53 -13.93 -8.46
C LEU A 38 6.69 -13.51 -9.38
N VAL A 39 7.44 -12.46 -9.00
CA VAL A 39 8.66 -12.04 -9.71
C VAL A 39 9.74 -13.13 -9.68
N ARG A 40 10.01 -13.69 -8.50
CA ARG A 40 10.96 -14.80 -8.32
C ARG A 40 10.61 -15.97 -9.22
N ASP A 41 9.31 -16.28 -9.34
CA ASP A 41 8.80 -17.41 -10.12
C ASP A 41 8.68 -17.09 -11.62
N GLY A 42 9.07 -15.88 -12.05
CA GLY A 42 9.10 -15.47 -13.45
C GLY A 42 7.73 -15.19 -14.07
N LEU A 43 6.68 -15.06 -13.25
CA LEU A 43 5.30 -14.84 -13.71
C LEU A 43 5.03 -13.37 -14.07
N ILE A 44 5.73 -12.44 -13.42
CA ILE A 44 5.69 -11.00 -13.67
C ILE A 44 7.10 -10.41 -13.52
N GLN A 45 7.36 -9.23 -14.07
CA GLN A 45 8.63 -8.52 -13.87
C GLN A 45 8.45 -7.24 -13.06
N LEU A 46 9.51 -6.84 -12.37
CA LEU A 46 9.52 -5.57 -11.61
C LEU A 46 9.43 -4.33 -12.50
N ASP A 47 9.98 -4.41 -13.71
CA ASP A 47 10.14 -3.26 -14.61
C ASP A 47 9.16 -3.28 -15.79
N ASP A 48 8.27 -4.27 -15.85
CA ASP A 48 7.15 -4.25 -16.79
C ASP A 48 6.12 -3.20 -16.37
N GLN A 49 5.54 -2.52 -17.35
CA GLN A 49 4.39 -1.66 -17.11
C GLN A 49 3.19 -2.50 -16.68
N VAL A 50 2.49 -2.02 -15.66
CA VAL A 50 1.24 -2.66 -15.21
C VAL A 50 0.07 -2.17 -16.06
N GLN A 51 -1.03 -2.92 -16.09
CA GLN A 51 -2.17 -2.60 -16.95
C GLN A 51 -2.88 -1.29 -16.55
N GLU A 52 -2.73 -0.88 -15.29
CA GLU A 52 -3.46 0.25 -14.71
C GLU A 52 -2.84 1.62 -15.02
N GLY A 53 -1.67 1.69 -15.63
CA GLY A 53 -1.08 2.97 -16.00
C GLY A 53 0.38 2.91 -16.44
N PRO A 54 0.98 4.06 -16.77
CA PRO A 54 2.32 4.13 -17.37
C PRO A 54 3.45 3.99 -16.33
N PHE A 55 3.29 3.13 -15.34
CA PHE A 55 4.24 2.87 -14.25
C PHE A 55 4.50 1.37 -14.08
N THR A 56 5.62 1.03 -13.44
CA THR A 56 6.03 -0.37 -13.21
C THR A 56 5.64 -0.88 -11.82
N LEU A 57 5.67 -2.20 -11.64
CA LEU A 57 5.52 -2.81 -10.32
C LEU A 57 6.55 -2.25 -9.32
N ARG A 58 7.82 -2.09 -9.75
CA ARG A 58 8.88 -1.48 -8.93
C ARG A 58 8.50 -0.08 -8.46
N GLN A 59 7.90 0.73 -9.32
CA GLN A 59 7.48 2.09 -8.98
C GLN A 59 6.28 2.11 -8.04
N LEU A 60 5.33 1.16 -8.18
CA LEU A 60 4.24 0.98 -7.22
C LEU A 60 4.78 0.64 -5.83
N LEU A 61 5.62 -0.40 -5.72
CA LEU A 61 6.20 -0.86 -4.46
C LEU A 61 7.06 0.21 -3.76
N LYS A 62 7.64 1.13 -4.53
CA LYS A 62 8.48 2.22 -4.01
C LYS A 62 7.74 3.53 -3.76
N HIS A 63 6.44 3.62 -4.01
CA HIS A 63 5.68 4.89 -3.98
C HIS A 63 6.25 5.97 -4.92
N GLN A 64 6.65 5.55 -6.13
CA GLN A 64 7.20 6.40 -7.18
C GLN A 64 6.35 6.43 -8.45
N ALA A 65 5.15 5.86 -8.42
CA ALA A 65 4.25 5.80 -9.58
C ALA A 65 3.55 7.13 -9.90
N GLY A 66 3.65 8.15 -9.04
CA GLY A 66 2.98 9.45 -9.24
C GLY A 66 1.49 9.47 -8.84
N LEU A 67 0.93 8.33 -8.44
CA LEU A 67 -0.48 8.21 -8.00
C LEU A 67 -0.77 9.10 -6.80
N ALA A 68 -1.93 9.76 -6.79
CA ALA A 68 -2.42 10.50 -5.62
C ALA A 68 -2.77 9.57 -4.45
N ASP A 69 -3.07 10.14 -3.28
CA ASP A 69 -3.54 9.38 -2.12
C ASP A 69 -4.79 9.97 -1.48
N TYR A 70 -5.73 9.13 -1.06
CA TYR A 70 -6.96 9.59 -0.42
C TYR A 70 -6.70 10.31 0.91
N SER A 71 -5.56 10.09 1.57
CA SER A 71 -5.15 10.87 2.75
C SER A 71 -4.79 12.33 2.44
N GLU A 72 -4.79 12.73 1.17
CA GLU A 72 -4.65 14.13 0.76
C GLU A 72 -6.00 14.86 0.71
N LEU A 73 -7.13 14.14 0.79
CA LEU A 73 -8.46 14.71 0.68
C LEU A 73 -8.97 15.20 2.04
N GLN A 74 -9.43 16.45 2.09
CA GLN A 74 -10.06 16.99 3.30
C GLN A 74 -11.35 16.24 3.64
N GLU A 75 -12.14 15.83 2.65
CA GLU A 75 -13.37 15.07 2.91
C GLU A 75 -13.08 13.69 3.50
N TYR A 76 -11.91 13.10 3.20
CA TYR A 76 -11.50 11.82 3.78
C TYR A 76 -11.26 11.99 5.28
N HIS A 77 -10.53 13.02 5.68
CA HIS A 77 -10.30 13.31 7.09
C HIS A 77 -11.59 13.63 7.85
N ALA A 78 -12.52 14.37 7.24
CA ALA A 78 -13.83 14.65 7.83
C ALA A 78 -14.64 13.36 8.02
N ALA A 79 -14.70 12.49 7.00
CA ALA A 79 -15.42 11.22 7.09
C ALA A 79 -14.84 10.30 8.18
N VAL A 80 -13.50 10.25 8.33
CA VAL A 80 -12.83 9.50 9.39
C VAL A 80 -13.14 10.08 10.77
N ALA A 81 -13.09 11.41 10.94
CA ALA A 81 -13.40 12.07 12.21
C ALA A 81 -14.85 11.80 12.66
N ASP A 82 -15.77 11.79 11.71
CA ASP A 82 -17.19 11.51 11.94
C ASP A 82 -17.51 10.01 12.04
N SER A 83 -16.51 9.13 11.97
CA SER A 83 -16.70 7.66 11.98
C SER A 83 -17.69 7.16 10.93
N GLN A 84 -17.69 7.79 9.75
CA GLN A 84 -18.56 7.40 8.64
C GLN A 84 -18.19 6.03 8.09
N VAL A 85 -19.12 5.46 7.32
CA VAL A 85 -18.87 4.20 6.59
C VAL A 85 -17.70 4.41 5.61
N PRO A 86 -16.71 3.49 5.57
CA PRO A 86 -15.61 3.58 4.61
C PRO A 86 -16.10 3.65 3.17
N TRP A 87 -15.49 4.52 2.38
CA TRP A 87 -15.83 4.65 0.96
C TRP A 87 -15.50 3.37 0.20
N PRO A 88 -16.40 2.89 -0.69
CA PRO A 88 -16.07 1.88 -1.68
C PRO A 88 -14.85 2.30 -2.51
N ALA A 89 -14.03 1.32 -2.92
CA ALA A 89 -12.79 1.61 -3.66
C ALA A 89 -13.03 2.42 -4.94
N ALA A 90 -14.12 2.14 -5.66
CA ALA A 90 -14.49 2.88 -6.87
C ALA A 90 -14.83 4.35 -6.57
N GLU A 91 -15.57 4.61 -5.50
CA GLU A 91 -15.92 5.96 -5.06
C GLU A 91 -14.67 6.73 -4.59
N MET A 92 -13.79 6.07 -3.82
CA MET A 92 -12.52 6.65 -3.39
C MET A 92 -11.64 7.03 -4.60
N MET A 93 -11.55 6.17 -5.61
CA MET A 93 -10.83 6.46 -6.85
C MET A 93 -11.47 7.62 -7.63
N GLN A 94 -12.79 7.72 -7.65
CA GLN A 94 -13.49 8.84 -8.30
C GLN A 94 -13.24 10.17 -7.57
N ARG A 95 -13.38 10.20 -6.24
CA ARG A 95 -13.14 11.39 -5.41
C ARG A 95 -11.71 11.91 -5.54
N LEU A 96 -10.75 10.99 -5.66
CA LEU A 96 -9.33 11.31 -5.75
C LEU A 96 -8.88 11.75 -7.15
N ASP A 97 -9.70 11.53 -8.19
CA ASP A 97 -9.22 11.50 -9.58
C ASP A 97 -8.02 10.54 -9.71
N GLY A 98 -8.21 9.32 -9.19
CA GLY A 98 -7.13 8.38 -8.86
C GLY A 98 -6.36 7.83 -10.06
N THR A 99 -6.79 8.10 -11.29
CA THR A 99 -6.05 7.78 -12.52
C THR A 99 -5.09 8.89 -12.95
N ARG A 100 -5.28 10.12 -12.45
CA ARG A 100 -4.41 11.25 -12.76
C ARG A 100 -3.11 11.17 -11.98
N LEU A 101 -1.99 11.30 -12.68
CA LEU A 101 -0.67 11.33 -12.08
C LEU A 101 -0.34 12.73 -11.56
N ARG A 102 0.19 12.82 -10.34
CA ARG A 102 0.75 14.05 -9.74
C ARG A 102 2.03 14.49 -10.46
N TYR A 103 2.79 13.52 -10.97
CA TYR A 103 4.07 13.70 -11.66
C TYR A 103 4.40 12.44 -12.47
N ALA A 104 5.34 12.54 -13.40
CA ALA A 104 5.78 11.41 -14.23
C ALA A 104 6.36 10.27 -13.37
N PRO A 105 6.02 8.99 -13.63
CA PRO A 105 6.52 7.87 -12.84
C PRO A 105 8.05 7.85 -12.75
N GLY A 106 8.57 7.68 -11.53
CA GLY A 106 10.00 7.73 -11.22
C GLY A 106 10.57 9.13 -10.97
N ALA A 107 9.87 10.21 -11.31
CA ALA A 107 10.38 11.58 -11.15
C ALA A 107 10.43 12.05 -9.68
N ALA A 108 9.60 11.49 -8.80
CA ALA A 108 9.58 11.84 -7.38
C ALA A 108 9.08 10.67 -6.51
N TRP A 109 9.21 10.84 -5.19
CA TRP A 109 8.63 9.96 -4.18
C TRP A 109 7.51 10.67 -3.44
N ARG A 110 6.34 10.03 -3.37
CA ARG A 110 5.24 10.43 -2.50
C ARG A 110 4.42 9.20 -2.16
N TYR A 111 4.18 9.00 -0.87
CA TYR A 111 3.40 7.87 -0.37
C TYR A 111 2.03 7.80 -1.08
N SER A 112 1.60 6.57 -1.38
CA SER A 112 0.29 6.30 -1.96
C SER A 112 -0.17 4.89 -1.60
N ASN A 113 -1.31 4.82 -0.92
CA ASN A 113 -2.08 3.61 -0.63
C ASN A 113 -2.75 3.08 -1.90
N VAL A 114 -3.14 3.95 -2.84
CA VAL A 114 -3.65 3.55 -4.15
C VAL A 114 -2.64 2.66 -4.85
N GLY A 115 -1.35 2.99 -4.79
CA GLY A 115 -0.31 2.13 -5.36
C GLY A 115 -0.33 0.69 -4.82
N TYR A 116 -0.56 0.52 -3.51
CA TYR A 116 -0.66 -0.82 -2.90
C TYR A 116 -2.03 -1.49 -3.13
N MET A 117 -3.10 -0.72 -3.37
CA MET A 117 -4.36 -1.27 -3.86
C MET A 117 -4.16 -1.89 -5.26
N LEU A 118 -3.36 -1.27 -6.13
CA LEU A 118 -3.03 -1.82 -7.44
C LEU A 118 -2.12 -3.06 -7.32
N VAL A 119 -1.11 -3.05 -6.43
CA VAL A 119 -0.31 -4.25 -6.14
C VAL A 119 -1.19 -5.42 -5.71
N ALA A 120 -2.20 -5.18 -4.87
CA ALA A 120 -3.13 -6.23 -4.45
C ALA A 120 -4.02 -6.78 -5.58
N LYS A 121 -4.27 -6.01 -6.65
CA LYS A 121 -5.00 -6.49 -7.83
C LYS A 121 -4.14 -7.33 -8.78
N LEU A 122 -2.82 -7.14 -8.74
CA LEU A 122 -1.86 -7.87 -9.56
C LEU A 122 -1.54 -9.27 -9.02
N ILE A 123 -1.79 -9.51 -7.74
CA ILE A 123 -1.63 -10.80 -7.05
C ILE A 123 -2.90 -11.61 -7.20
#